data_AF-A0A1X2HMW7-F1
#
_entry.id   AF-A0A1X2HMW7-F1
#
_cell.length_a   1.000
_cell.length_b   1.000
_cell.length_c   1.000
_cell.angle_alpha   90.00
_cell.angle_beta   90.00
_cell.angle_gamma   90.00
#
_symmetry.space_group_name_H-M   'P 1'
#
loop_
_entity.id
_entity.type
_entity.pdbx_description
1 polymer ?
#
loop_
_entity_poly.entity_id
_entity_poly.type
_entity_poly.pdbx_seq_one_letter_code
_entity_poly.pdbx_strand_id
1 'polypeptide(L)'
;MTYTTAPSSSSAASVHSSTPSPATAHTDERLLHHHTGSTSSSTGSGGGSGGGNSGNSGNNSNNNTLAVGLLPKPSDADVEQRQLMIDRLKEFLATATNGWQEHQSVKAFGLPSGENVSCVFWNNLFHITGTDIVRALLFRFYAFGRPVRNLKKFEEGVFSDLRNLKPGQDACLEEPKSEFLDMLYKNNCIRTQKKQKVFYWFSVQHDRLFLDALERDLKREKMGIEPTSRAMAEPATSLHLDATHDLFDQLRKSMALSAAATAHALIADADQQQQQQQQQQQQQQQHKTNHPSSPSLIHSTS
;
A
#
# COMPACT_ATOMS: atom_id res chain seq x y z
N MET A 1 -32.31 3.74 -58.38
CA MET A 1 -33.20 4.82 -58.88
C MET A 1 -33.05 6.03 -57.97
N THR A 2 -33.31 7.24 -58.46
CA THR A 2 -32.83 8.51 -57.87
C THR A 2 -33.95 9.38 -57.29
N TYR A 3 -33.81 9.83 -56.03
CA TYR A 3 -34.25 11.14 -55.50
C TYR A 3 -33.36 11.44 -54.27
N THR A 4 -32.79 12.60 -53.92
CA THR A 4 -32.82 14.03 -54.34
C THR A 4 -33.45 14.96 -53.28
N THR A 5 -32.68 15.99 -52.88
CA THR A 5 -33.02 17.23 -52.12
C THR A 5 -33.45 17.21 -50.64
N ALA A 6 -32.80 18.11 -49.88
CA ALA A 6 -33.29 18.80 -48.65
C ALA A 6 -33.73 20.26 -49.07
N PRO A 7 -33.93 21.33 -48.23
CA PRO A 7 -33.62 21.54 -46.80
C PRO A 7 -34.68 22.37 -45.99
N SER A 8 -34.26 23.01 -44.86
CA SER A 8 -34.95 24.09 -44.08
C SER A 8 -36.23 23.71 -43.30
N SER A 9 -36.71 24.39 -42.25
CA SER A 9 -36.17 25.25 -41.15
C SER A 9 -37.31 25.41 -40.07
N SER A 10 -37.36 26.24 -39.01
CA SER A 10 -36.57 27.33 -38.40
C SER A 10 -37.09 27.63 -36.96
N SER A 11 -36.45 28.54 -36.19
CA SER A 11 -36.81 29.03 -34.82
C SER A 11 -36.49 28.07 -33.66
N ALA A 12 -35.74 28.38 -32.59
CA ALA A 12 -35.39 29.63 -31.87
C ALA A 12 -36.43 30.13 -30.85
N ALA A 13 -36.05 30.07 -29.56
CA ALA A 13 -36.61 30.81 -28.43
C ALA A 13 -35.67 30.74 -27.21
N SER A 14 -34.96 31.84 -26.91
CA SER A 14 -34.32 32.05 -25.60
C SER A 14 -35.14 33.09 -24.82
N VAL A 15 -35.28 32.95 -23.50
CA VAL A 15 -35.05 34.05 -22.53
C VAL A 15 -35.08 33.56 -21.06
N HIS A 16 -34.24 34.23 -20.25
CA HIS A 16 -34.39 34.64 -18.84
C HIS A 16 -35.12 33.72 -17.83
N SER A 17 -34.51 33.23 -16.73
CA SER A 17 -33.73 33.88 -15.64
C SER A 17 -34.56 34.63 -14.60
N SER A 18 -34.41 34.24 -13.32
CA SER A 18 -34.59 35.09 -12.13
C SER A 18 -33.86 34.47 -10.92
N THR A 19 -33.09 35.28 -10.20
CA THR A 19 -32.77 35.05 -8.77
C THR A 19 -33.97 35.51 -7.92
N PRO A 20 -34.03 35.14 -6.64
CA PRO A 20 -33.86 36.21 -5.65
C PRO A 20 -33.15 35.80 -4.34
N SER A 21 -32.74 36.84 -3.62
CA SER A 21 -32.30 36.90 -2.21
C SER A 21 -32.41 38.40 -1.81
N PRO A 22 -32.36 38.83 -0.52
CA PRO A 22 -32.27 38.11 0.75
C PRO A 22 -33.38 38.52 1.76
N ALA A 23 -33.35 37.99 2.99
CA ALA A 23 -33.94 38.65 4.17
C ALA A 23 -33.29 38.21 5.50
N THR A 24 -33.15 39.16 6.43
CA THR A 24 -32.57 39.03 7.78
C THR A 24 -33.57 38.54 8.84
N ALA A 25 -33.06 37.96 9.93
CA ALA A 25 -33.74 37.97 11.24
C ALA A 25 -32.71 38.16 12.38
N HIS A 26 -33.04 39.03 13.34
CA HIS A 26 -32.27 39.28 14.57
C HIS A 26 -33.03 38.70 15.78
N THR A 27 -32.30 38.23 16.80
CA THR A 27 -32.78 38.27 18.19
C THR A 27 -31.60 38.30 19.17
N ASP A 28 -31.59 39.32 20.04
CA ASP A 28 -30.74 39.43 21.23
C ASP A 28 -31.47 38.89 22.48
N GLU A 29 -30.74 38.41 23.48
CA GLU A 29 -31.00 38.80 24.89
C GLU A 29 -29.86 38.46 25.89
N ARG A 30 -29.73 39.34 26.91
CA ARG A 30 -29.21 39.12 28.29
C ARG A 30 -27.70 38.90 28.57
N LEU A 31 -26.96 39.99 28.47
CA LEU A 31 -26.26 40.71 29.56
C LEU A 31 -26.01 40.04 30.96
N LEU A 32 -24.76 40.24 31.44
CA LEU A 32 -24.30 40.54 32.83
C LEU A 32 -24.50 39.48 33.95
N HIS A 33 -23.53 39.21 34.84
CA HIS A 33 -22.79 40.18 35.67
C HIS A 33 -21.42 39.68 36.21
N HIS A 34 -20.41 40.56 36.24
CA HIS A 34 -19.48 40.87 37.37
C HIS A 34 -18.54 39.75 37.93
N HIS A 35 -17.39 40.00 38.59
CA HIS A 35 -16.75 41.25 39.06
C HIS A 35 -15.21 41.13 39.26
N THR A 36 -14.51 42.27 39.28
CA THR A 36 -13.24 42.61 40.01
C THR A 36 -12.03 41.65 40.07
N GLY A 37 -10.83 42.21 39.82
CA GLY A 37 -9.54 41.65 40.30
C GLY A 37 -8.32 42.23 39.58
N SER A 38 -7.61 43.18 40.19
CA SER A 38 -6.48 43.90 39.55
C SER A 38 -5.32 44.17 40.51
N THR A 39 -4.17 44.61 39.97
CA THR A 39 -2.91 44.96 40.67
C THR A 39 -2.07 43.75 41.13
N SER A 40 -0.74 43.81 41.26
CA SER A 40 0.24 44.89 41.03
C SER A 40 1.60 44.34 40.55
N SER A 41 2.48 45.23 40.06
CA SER A 41 3.88 44.95 39.76
C SER A 41 4.81 45.54 40.82
N SER A 42 5.85 44.83 41.26
CA SER A 42 6.98 45.42 41.98
C SER A 42 8.28 44.66 41.77
N THR A 43 9.41 45.36 41.91
CA THR A 43 10.78 44.88 41.71
C THR A 43 11.41 44.41 43.02
N GLY A 44 12.23 43.34 42.98
CA GLY A 44 13.07 42.92 44.11
C GLY A 44 14.44 42.44 43.65
N SER A 45 15.51 43.03 44.18
CA SER A 45 16.90 42.63 43.92
C SER A 45 17.47 41.89 45.13
N GLY A 46 18.14 40.75 44.91
CA GLY A 46 18.82 40.00 45.95
C GLY A 46 19.69 38.90 45.34
N GLY A 47 20.97 38.82 45.76
CA GLY A 47 21.91 37.82 45.27
C GLY A 47 22.07 36.64 46.23
N GLY A 48 22.43 35.47 45.70
CA GLY A 48 22.76 34.29 46.49
C GLY A 48 23.39 33.19 45.63
N SER A 49 24.57 32.71 46.03
CA SER A 49 25.31 31.67 45.32
C SER A 49 24.74 30.28 45.59
N GLY A 50 24.61 29.45 44.56
CA GLY A 50 24.14 28.06 44.67
C GLY A 50 24.63 27.19 43.52
N GLY A 51 25.02 25.94 43.84
CA GLY A 51 25.61 25.01 42.88
C GLY A 51 24.60 24.35 41.94
N GLY A 52 25.12 23.83 40.82
CA GLY A 52 24.34 23.40 39.65
C GLY A 52 23.26 22.34 39.88
N ASN A 53 22.22 22.43 39.05
CA ASN A 53 21.52 21.25 38.52
C ASN A 53 21.21 21.48 37.04
N SER A 54 21.46 20.50 36.18
CA SER A 54 21.21 20.61 34.74
C SER A 54 19.74 20.31 34.46
N GLY A 55 18.96 21.36 34.17
CA GLY A 55 17.53 21.24 33.90
C GLY A 55 17.23 20.47 32.61
N ASN A 56 16.93 19.17 32.72
CA ASN A 56 16.47 18.34 31.62
C ASN A 56 14.99 18.63 31.25
N SER A 57 14.71 19.87 30.85
CA SER A 57 13.46 20.22 30.18
C SER A 57 13.48 19.65 28.77
N GLY A 58 12.83 18.49 28.59
CA GLY A 58 12.91 17.74 27.34
C GLY A 58 12.33 18.47 26.14
N ASN A 59 12.96 18.32 24.98
CA ASN A 59 12.38 18.72 23.70
C ASN A 59 12.05 17.46 22.87
N ASN A 60 10.81 16.97 23.01
CA ASN A 60 10.32 15.76 22.36
C ASN A 60 10.04 15.99 20.87
N SER A 61 11.12 16.07 20.07
CA SER A 61 11.08 16.45 18.66
C SER A 61 11.30 15.28 17.71
N ASN A 62 10.22 14.51 17.47
CA ASN A 62 9.91 13.85 16.19
C ASN A 62 11.09 13.31 15.34
N ASN A 63 11.67 12.18 15.74
CA ASN A 63 12.54 11.35 14.87
C ASN A 63 11.74 10.63 13.75
N ASN A 64 10.87 11.36 13.03
CA ASN A 64 10.03 10.82 11.95
C ASN A 64 10.49 11.30 10.55
N THR A 65 11.73 11.81 10.46
CA THR A 65 12.40 12.10 9.19
C THR A 65 12.90 10.79 8.59
N LEU A 66 12.05 10.15 7.77
CA LEU A 66 12.45 9.04 6.91
C LEU A 66 13.70 9.41 6.10
N ALA A 67 14.67 8.51 6.04
CA ALA A 67 16.06 8.86 5.73
C ALA A 67 16.33 9.18 4.25
N VAL A 68 15.27 9.23 3.43
CA VAL A 68 15.27 9.85 2.08
C VAL A 68 15.76 11.30 2.11
N GLY A 69 15.63 12.00 3.24
CA GLY A 69 16.22 13.34 3.46
C GLY A 69 17.75 13.40 3.46
N LEU A 70 18.45 12.26 3.56
CA LEU A 70 19.92 12.16 3.48
C LEU A 70 20.42 11.86 2.06
N LEU A 71 19.53 11.54 1.12
CA LEU A 71 19.90 11.25 -0.26
C LEU A 71 20.16 12.56 -1.03
N PRO A 72 21.15 12.60 -1.97
CA PRO A 72 21.36 13.73 -2.86
C PRO A 72 20.07 14.09 -3.62
N LYS A 73 19.87 15.38 -3.95
CA LYS A 73 18.72 15.79 -4.77
C LYS A 73 18.82 15.12 -6.16
N PRO A 74 17.78 14.39 -6.63
CA PRO A 74 17.76 13.82 -7.98
C PRO A 74 18.00 14.88 -9.07
N SER A 75 18.67 14.46 -10.14
CA SER A 75 19.13 15.28 -11.26
C SER A 75 19.05 14.49 -12.57
N ASP A 76 19.11 15.15 -13.72
CA ASP A 76 19.09 14.41 -15.00
C ASP A 76 20.41 13.66 -15.24
N ALA A 77 21.49 14.03 -14.54
CA ALA A 77 22.80 13.37 -14.61
C ALA A 77 22.86 12.02 -13.88
N ASP A 78 21.98 11.74 -12.92
CA ASP A 78 21.93 10.44 -12.21
C ASP A 78 20.77 9.53 -12.65
N VAL A 79 20.12 9.84 -13.79
CA VAL A 79 18.92 9.12 -14.27
C VAL A 79 19.15 7.62 -14.51
N GLU A 80 20.25 7.21 -15.13
CA GLU A 80 20.57 5.80 -15.38
C GLU A 80 20.82 5.04 -14.08
N GLN A 81 21.57 5.64 -13.15
CA GLN A 81 21.82 5.06 -11.83
C GLN A 81 20.52 4.92 -11.03
N ARG A 82 19.67 5.95 -11.06
CA ARG A 82 18.35 5.92 -10.40
C ARG A 82 17.41 4.89 -11.01
N GLN A 83 17.45 4.68 -12.33
CA GLN A 83 16.67 3.64 -13.00
C GLN A 83 17.14 2.24 -12.59
N LEU A 84 18.44 1.97 -12.63
CA LEU A 84 19.03 0.72 -12.13
C LEU A 84 18.69 0.45 -10.65
N MET A 85 18.60 1.51 -9.84
CA MET A 85 18.16 1.44 -8.45
C MET A 85 16.67 1.06 -8.29
N ILE A 86 15.78 1.50 -9.19
CA ILE A 86 14.39 1.02 -9.25
C ILE A 86 14.36 -0.45 -9.65
N ASP A 87 15.10 -0.83 -10.69
CA ASP A 87 15.02 -2.18 -11.27
C ASP A 87 15.53 -3.25 -10.30
N ARG A 88 16.60 -2.98 -9.55
CA ARG A 88 17.08 -3.85 -8.46
C ARG A 88 16.05 -4.05 -7.34
N LEU A 89 15.29 -3.00 -6.99
CA LEU A 89 14.20 -3.15 -6.01
C LEU A 89 13.03 -3.96 -6.60
N LYS A 90 12.71 -3.78 -7.89
CA LYS A 90 11.67 -4.58 -8.56
C LYS A 90 12.07 -6.05 -8.66
N GLU A 91 13.33 -6.35 -8.99
CA GLU A 91 13.91 -7.68 -8.98
C GLU A 91 13.80 -8.33 -7.59
N PHE A 92 14.19 -7.62 -6.53
CA PHE A 92 14.02 -8.10 -5.15
C PHE A 92 12.56 -8.37 -4.80
N LEU A 93 11.64 -7.44 -5.09
CA LEU A 93 10.21 -7.61 -4.81
C LEU A 93 9.61 -8.82 -5.56
N ALA A 94 10.10 -9.14 -6.75
CA ALA A 94 9.68 -10.29 -7.54
C ALA A 94 10.33 -11.63 -7.12
N THR A 95 11.49 -11.61 -6.43
CA THR A 95 12.32 -12.82 -6.23
C THR A 95 12.70 -13.14 -4.78
N ALA A 96 12.44 -12.26 -3.80
CA ALA A 96 12.91 -12.45 -2.42
C ALA A 96 12.43 -13.78 -1.79
N THR A 97 11.25 -14.27 -2.16
CA THR A 97 10.69 -15.53 -1.68
C THR A 97 11.43 -16.78 -2.18
N ASN A 98 12.26 -16.65 -3.23
CA ASN A 98 12.99 -17.75 -3.85
C ASN A 98 14.28 -18.05 -3.08
N GLY A 99 14.75 -19.32 -3.11
CA GLY A 99 16.02 -19.72 -2.50
C GLY A 99 16.11 -19.37 -1.02
N TRP A 100 15.11 -19.75 -0.24
CA TRP A 100 15.05 -19.46 1.19
C TRP A 100 15.88 -20.46 2.01
N GLN A 101 16.52 -19.99 3.09
CA GLN A 101 17.34 -20.84 3.98
C GLN A 101 16.54 -21.21 5.24
N GLU A 102 16.67 -22.44 5.72
CA GLU A 102 15.86 -23.02 6.82
C GLU A 102 15.90 -22.20 8.12
N HIS A 103 16.99 -21.47 8.37
CA HIS A 103 17.22 -20.69 9.59
C HIS A 103 17.05 -19.17 9.38
N GLN A 104 16.62 -18.74 8.20
CA GLN A 104 16.39 -17.33 7.87
C GLN A 104 14.93 -16.95 8.15
N SER A 105 14.70 -15.91 8.97
CA SER A 105 13.36 -15.32 9.15
C SER A 105 13.13 -14.08 8.27
N VAL A 106 14.19 -13.39 7.87
CA VAL A 106 14.12 -12.13 7.10
C VAL A 106 15.17 -12.09 5.98
N LYS A 107 14.75 -11.67 4.79
CA LYS A 107 15.62 -11.16 3.71
C LYS A 107 15.38 -9.66 3.55
N ALA A 108 16.45 -8.87 3.55
CA ALA A 108 16.38 -7.42 3.49
C ALA A 108 17.07 -6.89 2.23
N PHE A 109 16.41 -5.96 1.53
CA PHE A 109 17.01 -5.12 0.51
C PHE A 109 17.40 -3.78 1.13
N GLY A 110 18.69 -3.47 1.13
CA GLY A 110 19.21 -2.21 1.68
C GLY A 110 18.93 -1.02 0.75
N LEU A 111 18.22 -0.02 1.27
CA LEU A 111 18.07 1.27 0.61
C LEU A 111 19.29 2.16 0.93
N PRO A 112 19.75 3.02 0.02
CA PRO A 112 20.85 3.95 0.27
C PRO A 112 20.52 5.04 1.32
N SER A 113 19.28 5.08 1.83
CA SER A 113 18.91 5.85 3.01
C SER A 113 19.36 5.21 4.34
N GLY A 114 19.91 3.98 4.32
CA GLY A 114 20.23 3.20 5.51
C GLY A 114 19.06 2.43 6.12
N GLU A 115 17.90 2.43 5.46
CA GLU A 115 16.73 1.63 5.82
C GLU A 115 16.61 0.38 4.92
N ASN A 116 15.83 -0.61 5.34
CA ASN A 116 15.62 -1.85 4.58
C ASN A 116 14.17 -1.97 4.09
N VAL A 117 13.98 -2.70 2.98
CA VAL A 117 12.69 -3.31 2.60
C VAL A 117 12.80 -4.81 2.84
N SER A 118 11.94 -5.36 3.71
CA SER A 118 12.10 -6.71 4.25
C SER A 118 11.03 -7.68 3.72
N CYS A 119 11.48 -8.78 3.13
CA CYS A 119 10.68 -10.00 2.97
C CYS A 119 10.82 -10.83 4.25
N VAL A 120 9.69 -11.23 4.84
CA VAL A 120 9.67 -11.91 6.13
C VAL A 120 8.95 -13.25 6.01
N PHE A 121 9.61 -14.34 6.38
CA PHE A 121 9.03 -15.68 6.40
C PHE A 121 8.58 -16.03 7.82
N TRP A 122 7.29 -16.33 7.97
CA TRP A 122 6.66 -16.63 9.25
C TRP A 122 5.44 -17.52 9.05
N ASN A 123 5.24 -18.54 9.89
CA ASN A 123 4.13 -19.50 9.78
C ASN A 123 3.90 -20.03 8.35
N ASN A 124 4.99 -20.43 7.68
CA ASN A 124 5.03 -20.93 6.30
C ASN A 124 4.55 -19.94 5.21
N LEU A 125 4.37 -18.67 5.54
CA LEU A 125 3.94 -17.61 4.61
C LEU A 125 4.96 -16.46 4.53
N PHE A 126 5.04 -15.84 3.36
CA PHE A 126 5.83 -14.64 3.12
C PHE A 126 5.03 -13.37 3.37
N HIS A 127 5.66 -12.41 4.03
CA HIS A 127 5.02 -11.19 4.53
C HIS A 127 5.83 -9.94 4.22
N ILE A 128 5.14 -8.80 4.12
CA ILE A 128 5.72 -7.46 4.14
C ILE A 128 4.90 -6.53 5.04
N THR A 129 5.56 -5.58 5.69
CA THR A 129 4.93 -4.64 6.63
C THR A 129 4.44 -3.39 5.91
N GLY A 130 3.46 -2.70 6.51
CA GLY A 130 3.05 -1.37 6.02
C GLY A 130 4.19 -0.34 6.01
N THR A 131 5.16 -0.45 6.93
CA THR A 131 6.36 0.39 6.97
C THR A 131 7.26 0.14 5.76
N ASP A 132 7.49 -1.11 5.39
CA ASP A 132 8.40 -1.46 4.30
C ASP A 132 7.78 -1.25 2.92
N ILE A 133 6.46 -1.36 2.79
CA ILE A 133 5.72 -0.88 1.60
C ILE A 133 5.92 0.64 1.43
N VAL A 134 5.76 1.43 2.50
CA VAL A 134 5.99 2.87 2.48
C VAL A 134 7.44 3.21 2.10
N ARG A 135 8.43 2.54 2.68
CA ARG A 135 9.86 2.70 2.34
C ARG A 135 10.13 2.43 0.86
N ALA A 136 9.65 1.30 0.35
CA ALA A 136 9.80 0.92 -1.06
C ALA A 136 9.18 1.97 -2.00
N LEU A 137 7.99 2.49 -1.68
CA LEU A 137 7.34 3.52 -2.49
C LEU A 137 8.04 4.88 -2.41
N LEU A 138 8.47 5.33 -1.22
CA LEU A 138 9.24 6.58 -1.06
C LEU A 138 10.55 6.55 -1.83
N PHE A 139 11.28 5.44 -1.76
CA PHE A 139 12.50 5.22 -2.53
C PHE A 139 12.23 5.22 -4.04
N ARG A 140 11.16 4.55 -4.51
CA ARG A 140 10.77 4.60 -5.92
C ARG A 140 10.41 6.02 -6.37
N PHE A 141 9.68 6.79 -5.57
CA PHE A 141 9.37 8.19 -5.87
C PHE A 141 10.64 9.05 -5.96
N TYR A 142 11.58 8.88 -5.02
CA TYR A 142 12.90 9.50 -5.08
C TYR A 142 13.63 9.15 -6.38
N ALA A 143 13.78 7.85 -6.67
CA ALA A 143 14.55 7.37 -7.81
C ALA A 143 13.88 7.70 -9.15
N PHE A 144 12.55 7.80 -9.19
CA PHE A 144 11.81 8.26 -10.37
C PHE A 144 12.02 9.76 -10.67
N GLY A 145 12.76 10.51 -9.84
CA GLY A 145 12.96 11.96 -9.98
C GLY A 145 11.87 12.81 -9.34
N ARG A 146 10.99 12.18 -8.53
CA ARG A 146 9.79 12.79 -7.90
C ARG A 146 9.75 12.60 -6.37
N PRO A 147 10.76 12.98 -5.59
CA PRO A 147 10.77 12.71 -4.15
C PRO A 147 9.61 13.39 -3.42
N VAL A 148 9.10 12.68 -2.40
CA VAL A 148 7.99 13.10 -1.55
C VAL A 148 8.42 14.25 -0.63
N ARG A 149 7.55 15.26 -0.51
CA ARG A 149 7.73 16.45 0.32
C ARG A 149 6.75 16.47 1.50
N ASN A 150 5.49 16.09 1.28
CA ASN A 150 4.50 15.95 2.35
C ASN A 150 4.36 14.48 2.77
N LEU A 151 5.33 14.00 3.55
CA LEU A 151 5.44 12.60 3.97
C LEU A 151 4.16 12.08 4.65
N LYS A 152 3.58 12.85 5.57
CA LYS A 152 2.37 12.42 6.30
C LYS A 152 1.19 12.16 5.34
N LYS A 153 0.89 13.10 4.43
CA LYS A 153 -0.17 12.91 3.42
C LYS A 153 0.14 11.76 2.45
N PHE A 154 1.42 11.45 2.21
CA PHE A 154 1.83 10.30 1.38
C PHE A 154 1.61 8.97 2.12
N GLU A 155 2.06 8.84 3.38
CA GLU A 155 1.79 7.67 4.23
C GLU A 155 0.27 7.44 4.37
N GLU A 156 -0.52 8.48 4.64
CA GLU A 156 -1.99 8.42 4.67
C GLU A 156 -2.61 7.94 3.34
N GLY A 157 -2.05 8.36 2.21
CA GLY A 157 -2.46 7.92 0.87
C GLY A 157 -2.15 6.44 0.60
N VAL A 158 -0.94 5.99 0.93
CA VAL A 158 -0.54 4.58 0.77
C VAL A 158 -1.37 3.68 1.68
N PHE A 159 -1.58 4.06 2.96
CA PHE A 159 -2.44 3.30 3.86
C PHE A 159 -3.91 3.33 3.42
N SER A 160 -4.37 4.39 2.76
CA SER A 160 -5.71 4.44 2.15
C SER A 160 -5.91 3.35 1.10
N ASP A 161 -4.93 3.10 0.23
CA ASP A 161 -5.00 2.07 -0.83
C ASP A 161 -4.96 0.66 -0.23
N LEU A 162 -4.06 0.46 0.74
CA LEU A 162 -3.89 -0.79 1.49
C LEU A 162 -5.10 -1.17 2.36
N ARG A 163 -6.18 -0.37 2.41
CA ARG A 163 -7.44 -0.74 3.07
C ARG A 163 -8.13 -1.92 2.40
N ASN A 164 -8.05 -2.03 1.08
CA ASN A 164 -8.81 -3.01 0.29
C ASN A 164 -8.37 -4.47 0.52
N LEU A 165 -7.08 -4.67 0.85
CA LEU A 165 -6.50 -5.96 1.23
C LEU A 165 -7.09 -6.43 2.57
N LYS A 166 -7.74 -7.59 2.64
CA LYS A 166 -8.52 -7.99 3.84
C LYS A 166 -7.70 -8.81 4.84
N PRO A 167 -7.82 -8.57 6.16
CA PRO A 167 -7.33 -9.51 7.16
C PRO A 167 -7.93 -10.91 6.96
N GLY A 168 -7.10 -11.96 7.07
CA GLY A 168 -7.47 -13.35 6.81
C GLY A 168 -7.47 -13.76 5.32
N GLN A 169 -7.28 -12.84 4.39
CA GLN A 169 -7.18 -13.12 2.95
C GLN A 169 -5.86 -12.59 2.35
N ASP A 170 -5.51 -11.35 2.66
CA ASP A 170 -4.36 -10.61 2.09
C ASP A 170 -3.35 -10.14 3.16
N ALA A 171 -3.67 -10.35 4.43
CA ALA A 171 -2.91 -9.88 5.58
C ALA A 171 -3.29 -10.67 6.84
N CYS A 172 -2.37 -10.78 7.81
CA CYS A 172 -2.74 -11.02 9.20
C CYS A 172 -2.95 -9.70 9.96
N LEU A 173 -3.59 -9.79 11.12
CA LEU A 173 -3.88 -8.66 12.00
C LEU A 173 -3.35 -9.00 13.40
N GLU A 174 -2.08 -8.65 13.62
CA GLU A 174 -1.30 -9.04 14.80
C GLU A 174 -1.58 -8.14 16.00
N GLU A 175 -1.86 -8.75 17.15
CA GLU A 175 -2.05 -8.05 18.42
C GLU A 175 -0.73 -7.63 19.08
N PRO A 176 -0.72 -6.60 19.94
CA PRO A 176 0.47 -6.17 20.67
C PRO A 176 1.12 -7.33 21.45
N LYS A 177 2.46 -7.41 21.39
CA LYS A 177 3.29 -8.45 22.02
C LYS A 177 3.15 -9.86 21.44
N SER A 178 2.60 -10.04 20.22
CA SER A 178 2.75 -11.34 19.53
C SER A 178 4.23 -11.58 19.20
N GLU A 179 4.66 -12.85 19.18
CA GLU A 179 6.04 -13.23 18.83
C GLU A 179 6.43 -12.72 17.44
N PHE A 180 5.47 -12.63 16.52
CA PHE A 180 5.66 -12.09 15.19
C PHE A 180 5.94 -10.59 15.22
N LEU A 181 5.18 -9.79 15.98
CA LEU A 181 5.49 -8.35 16.15
C LEU A 181 6.84 -8.13 16.83
N ASP A 182 7.17 -8.95 17.81
CA ASP A 182 8.46 -8.90 18.50
C ASP A 182 9.62 -9.18 17.55
N MET A 183 9.49 -10.17 16.66
CA MET A 183 10.48 -10.48 15.63
C MET A 183 10.56 -9.36 14.57
N LEU A 184 9.42 -8.85 14.09
CA LEU A 184 9.37 -7.73 13.13
C LEU A 184 9.98 -6.45 13.71
N TYR A 185 9.77 -6.16 14.98
CA TYR A 185 10.32 -4.98 15.65
C TYR A 185 11.84 -5.11 15.86
N LYS A 186 12.33 -6.28 16.31
CA LYS A 186 13.77 -6.58 16.43
C LYS A 186 14.52 -6.46 15.10
N ASN A 187 13.86 -6.74 13.98
CA ASN A 187 14.42 -6.62 12.63
C ASN A 187 14.17 -5.24 11.96
N ASN A 188 13.66 -4.25 12.70
CA ASN A 188 13.32 -2.89 12.21
C ASN A 188 12.26 -2.83 11.08
N CYS A 189 11.50 -3.91 10.88
CA CYS A 189 10.45 -4.00 9.86
C CYS A 189 9.19 -3.21 10.26
N ILE A 190 9.01 -2.85 11.54
CA ILE A 190 7.90 -2.01 12.05
C ILE A 190 8.41 -0.97 13.05
N ARG A 191 7.79 0.22 13.08
CA ARG A 191 8.16 1.30 14.03
C ARG A 191 7.57 1.14 15.44
N THR A 192 6.57 0.26 15.64
CA THR A 192 5.91 0.08 16.96
C THR A 192 5.34 -1.33 17.14
N GLN A 193 5.37 -1.88 18.36
CA GLN A 193 4.65 -3.11 18.76
C GLN A 193 3.16 -2.87 19.13
N LYS A 194 2.53 -1.81 18.59
CA LYS A 194 1.05 -1.69 18.61
C LYS A 194 0.45 -2.67 17.61
N LYS A 195 -0.85 -2.95 17.70
CA LYS A 195 -1.59 -3.80 16.75
C LYS A 195 -1.25 -3.44 15.29
N GLN A 196 -0.72 -4.38 14.51
CA GLN A 196 -0.33 -4.16 13.11
C GLN A 196 -1.19 -4.96 12.15
N LYS A 197 -1.40 -4.41 10.95
CA LYS A 197 -1.81 -5.17 9.77
C LYS A 197 -0.54 -5.50 8.98
N VAL A 198 -0.21 -6.79 8.85
CA VAL A 198 0.99 -7.27 8.14
C VAL A 198 0.51 -8.04 6.92
N PHE A 199 0.98 -7.65 5.74
CA PHE A 199 0.42 -8.10 4.47
C PHE A 199 1.12 -9.35 3.97
N TYR A 200 0.40 -10.26 3.31
CA TYR A 200 1.01 -11.36 2.59
C TYR A 200 1.72 -10.82 1.35
N TRP A 201 2.96 -11.27 1.11
CA TRP A 201 3.87 -10.74 0.09
C TRP A 201 3.19 -10.64 -1.29
N PHE A 202 2.57 -11.73 -1.73
CA PHE A 202 1.96 -11.82 -3.06
C PHE A 202 0.63 -11.05 -3.21
N SER A 203 -0.02 -10.62 -2.12
CA SER A 203 -1.21 -9.76 -2.18
C SER A 203 -0.87 -8.28 -2.42
N VAL A 204 0.38 -7.86 -2.25
CA VAL A 204 0.77 -6.45 -2.38
C VAL A 204 1.23 -6.13 -3.80
N GLN A 205 0.34 -5.51 -4.59
CA GLN A 205 0.65 -5.06 -5.94
C GLN A 205 1.53 -3.79 -5.94
N HIS A 206 2.84 -3.94 -5.69
CA HIS A 206 3.77 -2.82 -5.51
C HIS A 206 3.80 -1.81 -6.69
N ASP A 207 3.75 -2.29 -7.93
CA ASP A 207 3.67 -1.42 -9.11
C ASP A 207 2.33 -0.67 -9.20
N ARG A 208 1.22 -1.31 -8.82
CA ARG A 208 -0.10 -0.68 -8.78
C ARG A 208 -0.14 0.45 -7.76
N LEU A 209 0.35 0.20 -6.54
CA LEU A 209 0.45 1.20 -5.47
C LEU A 209 1.33 2.40 -5.85
N PHE A 210 2.42 2.16 -6.59
CA PHE A 210 3.27 3.24 -7.10
C PHE A 210 2.51 4.12 -8.11
N LEU A 211 1.82 3.52 -9.08
CA LEU A 211 1.04 4.27 -10.06
C LEU A 211 -0.16 5.00 -9.40
N ASP A 212 -0.90 4.36 -8.49
CA ASP A 212 -2.03 4.97 -7.80
C ASP A 212 -1.60 6.18 -6.93
N ALA A 213 -0.43 6.11 -6.29
CA ALA A 213 0.15 7.26 -5.61
C ALA A 213 0.56 8.39 -6.57
N LEU A 214 1.10 8.05 -7.74
CA LEU A 214 1.59 9.00 -8.74
C LEU A 214 0.44 9.72 -9.44
N GLU A 215 -0.60 8.99 -9.81
CA GLU A 215 -1.83 9.53 -10.41
C GLU A 215 -2.53 10.54 -9.50
N ARG A 216 -2.59 10.27 -8.19
CA ARG A 216 -3.16 11.22 -7.22
C ARG A 216 -2.42 12.55 -7.21
N ASP A 217 -1.10 12.53 -7.30
CA ASP A 217 -0.31 13.76 -7.30
C ASP A 217 -0.37 14.50 -8.65
N LEU A 218 -0.36 13.77 -9.77
CA LEU A 218 -0.58 14.37 -11.10
C LEU A 218 -2.00 14.97 -11.24
N LYS A 219 -3.02 14.33 -10.66
CA LYS A 219 -4.39 14.87 -10.57
C LYS A 219 -4.45 16.12 -9.68
N ARG A 220 -3.74 16.14 -8.54
CA ARG A 220 -3.62 17.34 -7.70
C ARG A 220 -2.97 18.50 -8.45
N GLU A 221 -1.85 18.26 -9.13
CA GLU A 221 -1.18 19.27 -9.97
C GLU A 221 -2.10 19.80 -11.07
N LYS A 222 -2.82 18.93 -11.80
CA LYS A 222 -3.81 19.32 -12.83
C LYS A 222 -4.99 20.12 -12.26
N MET A 223 -5.26 20.01 -10.95
CA MET A 223 -6.30 20.77 -10.22
C MET A 223 -5.75 22.01 -9.47
N GLY A 224 -4.45 22.32 -9.55
CA GLY A 224 -3.82 23.39 -8.77
C GLY A 224 -3.75 23.12 -7.26
N ILE A 225 -3.96 21.88 -6.83
CA ILE A 225 -3.86 21.44 -5.44
C ILE A 225 -2.43 20.98 -5.16
N GLU A 226 -1.89 21.29 -3.98
CA GLU A 226 -0.53 20.87 -3.60
C GLU A 226 -0.40 19.33 -3.57
N PRO A 227 0.49 18.72 -4.40
CA PRO A 227 0.77 17.29 -4.38
C PRO A 227 1.61 16.89 -3.16
N THR A 228 1.69 15.59 -2.86
CA THR A 228 2.59 15.08 -1.81
C THR A 228 4.05 14.99 -2.23
N SER A 229 4.31 14.92 -3.54
CA SER A 229 5.62 14.78 -4.19
C SER A 229 5.79 15.81 -5.30
N ARG A 230 7.04 16.16 -5.67
CA ARG A 230 7.32 17.16 -6.71
C ARG A 230 8.34 16.62 -7.72
N ALA A 231 8.03 16.75 -9.01
CA ALA A 231 8.97 16.42 -10.09
C ALA A 231 10.17 17.38 -10.09
N MET A 232 11.39 16.83 -10.22
CA MET A 232 12.64 17.62 -10.21
C MET A 232 13.74 17.08 -11.13
N ALA A 233 13.57 15.90 -11.71
CA ALA A 233 14.47 15.28 -12.70
C ALA A 233 13.70 14.22 -13.50
N GLU A 234 14.23 13.80 -14.65
CA GLU A 234 13.64 12.76 -15.47
C GLU A 234 13.66 11.38 -14.79
N PRO A 235 12.70 10.48 -15.07
CA PRO A 235 11.55 10.64 -15.99
C PRO A 235 10.36 11.45 -15.45
N ALA A 236 10.42 11.98 -14.22
CA ALA A 236 9.26 12.63 -13.60
C ALA A 236 8.91 14.00 -14.16
N THR A 237 9.86 14.72 -14.76
CA THR A 237 9.65 16.07 -15.31
C THR A 237 8.95 16.07 -16.67
N SER A 238 9.20 15.07 -17.52
CA SER A 238 8.48 14.89 -18.78
C SER A 238 7.18 14.06 -18.64
N LEU A 239 6.86 13.55 -17.44
CA LEU A 239 5.64 12.78 -17.21
C LEU A 239 4.40 13.68 -17.04
N HIS A 240 3.35 13.36 -17.78
CA HIS A 240 2.03 14.01 -17.67
C HIS A 240 0.93 12.97 -17.35
N LEU A 241 -0.19 13.44 -16.78
CA LEU A 241 -1.29 12.57 -16.34
C LEU A 241 -1.81 11.65 -17.45
N ASP A 242 -1.88 12.16 -18.67
CA ASP A 242 -2.46 11.44 -19.79
C ASP A 242 -1.54 10.26 -20.20
N ALA A 243 -0.21 10.43 -20.13
CA ALA A 243 0.77 9.35 -20.29
C ALA A 243 0.72 8.31 -19.15
N THR A 244 0.36 8.69 -17.93
CA THR A 244 0.11 7.68 -16.88
C THR A 244 -1.12 6.82 -17.15
N HIS A 245 -2.14 7.31 -17.85
CA HIS A 245 -3.31 6.50 -18.19
C HIS A 245 -2.96 5.34 -19.14
N ASP A 246 -2.10 5.55 -20.14
CA ASP A 246 -1.60 4.48 -20.99
C ASP A 246 -0.79 3.44 -20.19
N LEU A 247 0.09 3.89 -19.28
CA LEU A 247 0.85 3.01 -18.38
C LEU A 247 -0.06 2.20 -17.45
N PHE A 248 -1.14 2.80 -16.94
CA PHE A 248 -2.15 2.10 -16.14
C PHE A 248 -2.85 1.01 -16.94
N ASP A 249 -3.22 1.27 -18.19
CA ASP A 249 -3.92 0.29 -19.00
C ASP A 249 -2.99 -0.81 -19.52
N GLN A 250 -1.72 -0.51 -19.78
CA GLN A 250 -0.70 -1.54 -20.01
C GLN A 250 -0.51 -2.44 -18.78
N LEU A 251 -0.36 -1.87 -17.58
CA LEU A 251 -0.25 -2.66 -16.34
C LEU A 251 -1.55 -3.43 -16.02
N ARG A 252 -2.72 -2.83 -16.25
CA ARG A 252 -4.03 -3.49 -16.05
C ARG A 252 -4.20 -4.68 -17.00
N LYS A 253 -3.74 -4.57 -18.25
CA LYS A 253 -3.71 -5.67 -19.23
C LYS A 253 -2.74 -6.77 -18.80
N SER A 254 -1.51 -6.44 -18.37
CA SER A 254 -0.55 -7.47 -17.94
C SER A 254 -0.97 -8.19 -16.66
N MET A 255 -1.58 -7.49 -15.69
CA MET A 255 -2.17 -8.10 -14.49
C MET A 255 -3.39 -8.98 -14.80
N ALA A 256 -4.23 -8.59 -15.77
CA ALA A 256 -5.34 -9.44 -16.21
C ALA A 256 -4.84 -10.73 -16.89
N LEU A 257 -3.78 -10.63 -17.70
CA LEU A 257 -3.14 -11.77 -18.35
C LEU A 257 -2.48 -12.71 -17.33
N SER A 258 -1.77 -12.19 -16.33
CA SER A 258 -1.14 -13.04 -15.30
C SER A 258 -2.18 -13.68 -14.38
N ALA A 259 -3.23 -12.96 -13.97
CA ALA A 259 -4.33 -13.51 -13.20
C ALA A 259 -5.07 -14.63 -13.96
N ALA A 260 -5.31 -14.45 -15.26
CA ALA A 260 -5.88 -15.48 -16.12
C ALA A 260 -4.96 -16.71 -16.24
N ALA A 261 -3.66 -16.52 -16.44
CA ALA A 261 -2.68 -17.61 -16.49
C ALA A 261 -2.65 -18.44 -15.20
N THR A 262 -2.63 -17.78 -14.03
CA THR A 262 -2.70 -18.45 -12.72
C THR A 262 -4.03 -19.20 -12.54
N ALA A 263 -5.16 -18.61 -12.94
CA ALA A 263 -6.46 -19.28 -12.86
C ALA A 263 -6.52 -20.53 -13.77
N HIS A 264 -5.97 -20.46 -14.99
CA HIS A 264 -5.89 -21.61 -15.88
C HIS A 264 -4.98 -22.73 -15.33
N ALA A 265 -3.85 -22.38 -14.70
CA ALA A 265 -2.98 -23.37 -14.05
C ALA A 265 -3.70 -24.11 -12.90
N LEU A 266 -4.38 -23.37 -12.01
CA LEU A 266 -5.12 -23.95 -10.89
C LEU A 266 -6.28 -24.86 -11.34
N ILE A 267 -6.93 -24.54 -12.46
CA ILE A 267 -7.96 -25.41 -13.05
C ILE A 267 -7.32 -26.70 -13.61
N ALA A 268 -6.20 -26.59 -14.34
CA ALA A 268 -5.51 -27.76 -14.88
C ALA A 268 -4.98 -28.71 -13.80
N ASP A 269 -4.47 -28.18 -12.68
CA ASP A 269 -4.04 -28.98 -11.53
C ASP A 269 -5.23 -29.70 -10.87
N ALA A 270 -6.38 -29.03 -10.74
CA ALA A 270 -7.60 -29.63 -10.19
C ALA A 270 -8.14 -30.76 -11.09
N ASP A 271 -8.14 -30.58 -12.41
CA ASP A 271 -8.56 -31.59 -13.38
C ASP A 271 -7.63 -32.82 -13.35
N GLN A 272 -6.31 -32.62 -13.22
CA GLN A 272 -5.36 -33.73 -13.04
C GLN A 272 -5.62 -34.51 -11.74
N GLN A 273 -5.88 -33.81 -10.63
CA GLN A 273 -6.18 -34.46 -9.35
C GLN A 273 -7.48 -35.28 -9.43
N GLN A 274 -8.52 -34.79 -10.09
CA GLN A 274 -9.75 -35.57 -10.31
C GLN A 274 -9.49 -36.82 -11.17
N GLN A 275 -8.72 -36.70 -12.25
CA GLN A 275 -8.39 -37.84 -13.11
C GLN A 275 -7.59 -38.92 -12.35
N GLN A 276 -6.62 -38.53 -11.53
CA GLN A 276 -5.86 -39.47 -10.69
C GLN A 276 -6.76 -40.17 -9.66
N GLN A 277 -7.67 -39.46 -9.00
CA GLN A 277 -8.64 -40.07 -8.07
C GLN A 277 -9.58 -41.07 -8.77
N GLN A 278 -10.07 -40.74 -9.98
CA GLN A 278 -10.91 -41.66 -10.76
C GLN A 278 -10.15 -42.94 -11.16
N GLN A 279 -8.89 -42.83 -11.57
CA GLN A 279 -8.06 -44.01 -11.90
C GLN A 279 -7.82 -44.89 -10.66
N GLN A 280 -7.52 -44.29 -9.50
CA GLN A 280 -7.36 -45.06 -8.25
C GLN A 280 -8.66 -45.79 -7.83
N GLN A 281 -9.82 -45.14 -7.99
CA GLN A 281 -11.11 -45.79 -7.70
C GLN A 281 -11.41 -46.97 -8.64
N GLN A 282 -11.08 -46.85 -9.93
CA GLN A 282 -11.24 -47.96 -10.89
C GLN A 282 -10.35 -49.17 -10.54
N GLN A 283 -9.08 -48.93 -10.16
CA GLN A 283 -8.17 -50.00 -9.74
C GLN A 283 -8.67 -50.72 -8.47
N GLN A 284 -9.18 -49.98 -7.48
CA GLN A 284 -9.75 -50.59 -6.27
C GLN A 284 -11.02 -51.43 -6.54
N GLN A 285 -11.83 -51.06 -7.53
CA GLN A 285 -13.00 -51.86 -7.93
C GLN A 285 -12.58 -53.18 -8.61
N GLN A 286 -11.59 -53.15 -9.51
CA GLN A 286 -11.08 -54.36 -10.17
C GLN A 286 -10.46 -55.37 -9.19
N HIS A 287 -9.83 -54.92 -8.11
CA HIS A 287 -9.35 -55.83 -7.07
C HIS A 287 -10.47 -56.50 -6.25
N LYS A 288 -11.65 -55.85 -6.11
CA LYS A 288 -12.80 -56.45 -5.42
C LYS A 288 -13.54 -57.51 -6.23
N THR A 289 -13.46 -57.49 -7.57
CA THR A 289 -14.17 -58.45 -8.44
C THR A 289 -13.45 -59.78 -8.63
N ASN A 290 -12.15 -59.88 -8.30
CA ASN A 290 -11.33 -61.06 -8.61
C ASN A 290 -11.24 -62.13 -7.50
N HIS A 291 -12.02 -62.01 -6.41
CA HIS A 291 -12.22 -63.10 -5.46
C HIS A 291 -13.61 -63.73 -5.66
N PRO A 292 -13.72 -64.90 -6.32
CA PRO A 292 -14.98 -65.64 -6.37
C PRO A 292 -15.29 -66.23 -5.00
N SER A 293 -16.42 -65.84 -4.41
CA SER A 293 -16.94 -66.41 -3.18
C SER A 293 -17.37 -67.87 -3.41
N SER A 294 -16.53 -68.83 -3.02
CA SER A 294 -16.89 -70.25 -3.05
C SER A 294 -18.13 -70.51 -2.18
N PRO A 295 -19.22 -71.10 -2.73
CA PRO A 295 -20.42 -71.35 -1.95
C PRO A 295 -20.20 -72.50 -0.97
N SER A 296 -20.50 -72.26 0.31
CA SER A 296 -20.39 -73.26 1.38
C SER A 296 -21.35 -74.43 1.14
N LEU A 297 -20.83 -75.59 0.78
CA LEU A 297 -21.63 -76.81 0.67
C LEU A 297 -22.06 -77.28 2.06
N ILE A 298 -23.35 -77.06 2.34
CA ILE A 298 -24.07 -77.70 3.45
C ILE A 298 -23.90 -79.22 3.39
N HIS A 299 -23.66 -79.83 4.55
CA HIS A 299 -23.76 -81.26 4.75
C HIS A 299 -24.68 -81.53 5.95
N SER A 300 -25.54 -82.53 5.80
CA SER A 300 -26.47 -82.98 6.84
C SER A 300 -26.11 -84.40 7.28
N THR A 301 -26.58 -84.78 8.47
CA THR A 301 -26.41 -86.10 9.09
C THR A 301 -24.96 -86.42 9.55
N SER A 302 -24.75 -87.15 10.64
CA SER A 302 -25.74 -87.77 11.56
C SER A 302 -25.30 -87.72 13.02
#